data_AF-A0A533T7J6-F1
#
_entry.id   AF-A0A533T7J6-F1
#
_cell.length_a   1.000
_cell.length_b   1.000
_cell.length_c   1.000
_cell.angle_alpha   90.00
_cell.angle_beta   90.00
_cell.angle_gamma   90.00
#
_symmetry.space_group_name_H-M   'P 1'
#
loop_
_entity.id
_entity.type
_entity.pdbx_description
1 polymer ?
#
loop_
_entity_poly.entity_id
_entity_poly.type
_entity_poly.pdbx_seq_one_letter_code
_entity_poly.pdbx_strand_id
1 'polypeptide(L)'
;MVNEFDKLKTGKLLLASANMLESNFKRTVLIMCEHNEKGSLGFILNRPMEFKVCEAIAGFEDIEELLHMGGPVQVDTVHFLHSRGDLIEDSLEILP
;
A
#
# COMPACT_ATOMS: atom_id res chain seq x y z
N MET A 1 -11.93 18.28 -21.23
CA MET A 1 -10.96 17.23 -20.88
C MET A 1 -11.04 17.09 -19.38
N VAL A 2 -11.56 15.96 -18.86
CA VAL A 2 -11.70 15.79 -17.40
C VAL A 2 -10.33 15.37 -16.86
N ASN A 3 -9.79 16.13 -15.93
CA ASN A 3 -8.57 15.75 -15.23
C ASN A 3 -8.88 14.56 -14.33
N GLU A 4 -8.31 13.39 -14.62
CA GLU A 4 -8.53 12.19 -13.80
C GLU A 4 -7.89 12.29 -12.42
N PHE A 5 -6.92 13.20 -12.26
CA PHE A 5 -6.31 13.49 -10.97
C PHE A 5 -7.33 14.01 -9.96
N ASP A 6 -8.27 14.86 -10.39
CA ASP A 6 -9.31 15.42 -9.51
C ASP A 6 -10.33 14.38 -9.03
N LYS A 7 -10.32 13.17 -9.62
CA LYS A 7 -11.15 12.04 -9.20
C LYS A 7 -10.46 11.14 -8.17
N LEU A 8 -9.15 11.30 -7.97
CA LEU A 8 -8.41 10.52 -6.99
C LEU A 8 -8.87 10.92 -5.58
N LYS A 9 -9.16 9.90 -4.77
CA LYS A 9 -9.57 10.05 -3.38
C LYS A 9 -8.98 8.90 -2.58
N THR A 10 -8.75 9.16 -1.30
CA THR A 10 -8.44 8.10 -0.32
C THR A 10 -9.47 6.97 -0.40
N GLY A 11 -8.99 5.74 -0.23
CA GLY A 11 -9.79 4.51 -0.31
C GLY A 11 -10.05 3.99 -1.72
N LYS A 12 -9.60 4.68 -2.78
CA LYS A 12 -9.69 4.17 -4.15
C LYS A 12 -8.58 3.17 -4.45
N LEU A 13 -8.93 2.15 -5.23
CA LEU A 13 -7.95 1.26 -5.84
C LEU A 13 -7.51 1.81 -7.20
N LEU A 14 -6.20 1.86 -7.43
CA LEU A 14 -5.59 2.19 -8.70
C LEU A 14 -5.10 0.92 -9.36
N LEU A 15 -5.59 0.66 -10.57
CA LEU A 15 -5.20 -0.48 -11.38
C LEU A 15 -4.19 -0.03 -12.42
N ALA A 16 -3.04 -0.69 -12.46
CA ALA A 16 -2.07 -0.47 -13.51
C ALA A 16 -2.67 -0.79 -14.87
N SER A 17 -2.49 0.13 -15.83
CA SER A 17 -2.84 -0.11 -17.22
C SER A 17 -2.11 -1.35 -17.75
N ALA A 18 -2.76 -2.12 -18.63
CA ALA A 18 -2.16 -3.28 -19.30
C ALA A 18 -0.85 -2.91 -20.05
N ASN A 19 -0.75 -1.67 -20.53
CA ASN A 19 0.40 -1.15 -21.26
C ASN A 19 1.42 -0.43 -20.37
N MET A 20 1.32 -0.54 -19.04
CA MET A 20 2.29 0.07 -18.11
C MET A 20 3.68 -0.52 -18.33
N LEU A 21 4.62 0.32 -18.78
CA LEU A 21 6.01 -0.07 -19.05
C LEU A 21 6.91 0.09 -17.82
N GLU A 22 6.55 1.00 -16.92
CA GLU A 22 7.29 1.23 -15.68
C GLU A 22 7.19 -0.02 -14.79
N SER A 23 8.35 -0.55 -14.39
CA SER A 23 8.46 -1.87 -13.75
C SER A 23 7.89 -1.88 -12.33
N ASN A 24 8.05 -0.80 -11.57
CA ASN A 24 7.56 -0.70 -10.21
C ASN A 24 6.02 -0.77 -10.14
N PHE A 25 5.31 -0.30 -11.17
CA PHE A 25 3.84 -0.30 -11.21
C PHE A 25 3.24 -1.24 -12.26
N LYS A 26 4.05 -2.04 -12.96
CA LYS A 26 3.51 -3.02 -13.92
C LYS A 26 2.65 -4.07 -13.21
N ARG A 27 1.40 -4.23 -13.69
CA ARG A 27 0.38 -5.18 -13.18
C ARG A 27 0.08 -5.02 -11.68
N THR A 28 0.22 -3.83 -11.13
CA THR A 28 -0.07 -3.57 -9.71
C THR A 28 -1.52 -3.17 -9.49
N VAL A 29 -1.99 -3.46 -8.28
CA VAL A 29 -3.19 -2.90 -7.65
C VAL A 29 -2.69 -2.08 -6.47
N LEU A 30 -2.95 -0.78 -6.46
CA LEU A 30 -2.60 0.08 -5.33
C LEU A 30 -3.84 0.54 -4.59
N ILE A 31 -3.75 0.71 -3.27
CA ILE A 31 -4.72 1.48 -2.50
C ILE A 31 -4.21 2.91 -2.28
N MET A 32 -5.08 3.89 -2.47
CA MET A 32 -4.81 5.29 -2.14
C MET A 32 -5.08 5.52 -0.65
N CYS A 33 -4.05 5.84 0.13
CA CYS A 33 -4.13 6.09 1.57
C CYS A 33 -4.25 7.59 1.87
N GLU A 34 -3.62 8.43 1.06
CA GLU A 34 -3.69 9.89 1.19
C GLU A 34 -3.64 10.52 -0.19
N HIS A 35 -4.45 11.56 -0.42
CA HIS A 35 -4.39 12.37 -1.62
C HIS A 35 -4.77 13.82 -1.29
N ASN A 36 -3.83 14.74 -1.45
CA ASN A 36 -4.05 16.17 -1.23
C ASN A 36 -3.10 17.01 -2.10
N GLU A 37 -3.14 18.34 -1.92
CA GLU A 37 -2.32 19.29 -2.70
C GLU A 37 -0.80 19.07 -2.54
N LYS A 38 -0.36 18.43 -1.45
CA LYS A 38 1.07 18.14 -1.22
C LYS A 38 1.51 16.85 -1.90
N GLY A 39 0.59 15.97 -2.28
CA GLY A 39 0.93 14.73 -2.96
C GLY A 39 -0.04 13.59 -2.67
N SER A 40 0.43 12.37 -2.91
CA SER A 40 -0.35 11.14 -2.72
C SER A 40 0.50 10.05 -2.10
N LEU A 41 -0.10 9.29 -1.20
CA LEU A 41 0.48 8.10 -0.60
C LEU A 41 -0.42 6.90 -0.91
N GLY A 42 0.20 5.80 -1.30
CA GLY A 42 -0.51 4.54 -1.51
C GLY A 42 0.44 3.36 -1.51
N PHE A 43 -0.14 2.17 -1.31
CA PHE A 43 0.61 0.93 -1.23
C PHE A 43 0.15 -0.06 -2.30
N ILE A 44 1.11 -0.75 -2.91
CA ILE A 44 0.87 -1.90 -3.79
C ILE A 44 0.40 -3.08 -2.93
N LEU A 45 -0.75 -3.65 -3.30
CA LEU A 45 -1.40 -4.74 -2.56
C LEU A 45 -0.99 -6.12 -3.06
N ASN A 46 -0.63 -6.25 -4.33
CA ASN A 46 -0.56 -7.55 -5.02
C ASN A 46 0.88 -7.94 -5.43
N ARG A 47 1.88 -7.58 -4.62
CA ARG A 47 3.28 -7.90 -4.89
C ARG A 47 3.95 -8.53 -3.67
N PRO A 48 3.72 -9.83 -3.43
CA PRO A 48 4.41 -10.55 -2.37
C PRO A 48 5.92 -10.58 -2.64
N MET A 49 6.69 -10.57 -1.57
CA MET A 49 8.13 -10.78 -1.53
C MET A 49 8.42 -12.22 -1.13
N GLU A 50 9.70 -12.60 -1.16
CA GLU A 50 10.15 -13.92 -0.70
C GLU A 50 10.32 -14.01 0.81
N PHE A 51 10.29 -12.88 1.52
CA PHE A 51 10.44 -12.78 2.97
C PHE A 51 9.09 -12.89 3.68
N LYS A 52 9.06 -13.60 4.81
CA LYS A 52 7.95 -13.63 5.74
C LYS A 52 8.02 -12.49 6.75
N VAL A 53 6.89 -12.17 7.39
CA VAL A 53 6.83 -11.17 8.46
C VAL A 53 7.78 -11.52 9.61
N CYS A 54 7.74 -12.77 10.08
CA CYS A 54 8.59 -13.25 11.18
C CYS A 54 10.10 -13.16 10.90
N GLU A 55 10.52 -13.07 9.63
CA GLU A 55 11.92 -12.97 9.25
C GLU A 55 12.45 -11.52 9.28
N ALA A 56 11.56 -10.53 9.21
CA ALA A 56 11.93 -9.12 9.08
C ALA A 56 11.53 -8.26 10.29
N ILE A 57 10.56 -8.69 11.10
CA ILE A 57 9.98 -7.88 12.18
C ILE A 57 10.03 -8.64 13.50
N ALA A 58 10.80 -8.13 14.45
CA ALA A 58 10.84 -8.65 15.81
C ALA A 58 9.48 -8.47 16.53
N GLY A 59 9.08 -9.46 17.33
CA GLY A 59 7.80 -9.48 18.04
C GLY A 59 6.62 -10.03 17.24
N PHE A 60 6.87 -10.52 16.01
CA PHE A 60 5.88 -11.17 15.14
C PHE A 60 6.35 -12.56 14.70
N GLU A 61 7.03 -13.29 15.59
CA GLU A 61 7.64 -14.59 15.29
C GLU A 61 6.62 -15.64 14.83
N ASP A 62 5.35 -15.50 15.23
CA ASP A 62 4.26 -16.43 14.89
C ASP A 62 3.56 -16.09 13.55
N ILE A 63 3.96 -15.01 12.86
CA ILE A 63 3.36 -14.57 11.59
C ILE A 63 4.20 -15.05 10.42
N GLU A 64 3.73 -16.09 9.73
CA GLU A 64 4.42 -16.72 8.59
C GLU A 64 4.01 -16.16 7.22
N GLU A 65 3.10 -15.19 7.19
CA GLU A 65 2.65 -14.52 5.98
C GLU A 65 3.80 -13.81 5.27
N LEU A 66 3.74 -13.80 3.93
CA LEU A 66 4.71 -13.09 3.12
C LEU A 66 4.55 -11.58 3.29
N LEU A 67 5.67 -10.87 3.35
CA LEU A 67 5.69 -9.42 3.21
C LEU A 67 5.35 -9.03 1.78
N HIS A 68 4.74 -7.86 1.64
CA HIS A 68 4.41 -7.30 0.34
C HIS A 68 5.28 -6.07 0.10
N MET A 69 5.77 -5.92 -1.14
CA MET A 69 6.47 -4.72 -1.55
C MET A 69 5.45 -3.59 -1.73
N GLY A 70 5.42 -2.65 -0.80
CA GLY A 70 4.44 -1.57 -0.75
C GLY A 70 4.65 -0.46 -1.79
N GLY A 71 5.89 -0.23 -2.22
CA GLY A 71 6.23 0.77 -3.23
C GLY A 71 7.74 0.94 -3.37
N PRO A 72 8.22 1.67 -4.39
CA PRO A 72 9.66 1.88 -4.62
C PRO A 72 10.30 2.89 -3.64
N VAL A 73 9.53 3.48 -2.73
CA VAL A 73 9.97 4.57 -1.84
C VAL A 73 9.99 4.06 -0.41
N GLN A 74 11.03 4.42 0.37
CA GLN A 74 11.19 4.06 1.78
C GLN A 74 11.01 2.55 2.05
N VAL A 75 11.71 1.73 1.25
CA VAL A 75 11.64 0.26 1.29
C VAL A 75 12.15 -0.37 2.60
N ASP A 76 12.75 0.44 3.47
CA ASP A 76 13.24 0.10 4.80
C ASP A 76 12.21 0.34 5.92
N THR A 77 11.00 0.75 5.57
CA THR A 77 9.91 0.98 6.51
C THR A 77 8.80 -0.07 6.37
N VAL A 78 8.16 -0.42 7.48
CA VAL A 78 7.02 -1.34 7.48
C VAL A 78 5.74 -0.57 7.75
N HIS A 79 4.71 -0.88 6.96
CA HIS A 79 3.38 -0.31 7.08
C HIS A 79 2.37 -1.45 7.14
N PHE A 80 1.33 -1.29 7.96
CA PHE A 80 0.29 -2.30 8.13
C PHE A 80 -1.04 -1.74 7.62
N LEU A 81 -1.66 -2.46 6.68
CA LEU A 81 -3.07 -2.25 6.34
C LEU A 81 -3.90 -3.24 7.15
N HIS A 82 -4.81 -2.73 7.97
CA HIS A 82 -5.61 -3.55 8.88
C HIS A 82 -7.03 -3.00 9.01
N SER A 83 -7.94 -3.82 9.54
CA SER A 83 -9.31 -3.42 9.91
C SER A 83 -9.49 -3.15 11.41
N ARG A 84 -8.42 -3.31 12.21
CA ARG A 84 -8.44 -3.18 13.68
C ARG A 84 -8.15 -1.76 14.21
N GLY A 85 -8.78 -0.74 13.62
CA GLY A 85 -8.68 0.63 14.14
C GLY A 85 -9.26 0.78 15.55
N ASP A 86 -10.08 -0.18 15.99
CA ASP A 86 -10.61 -0.29 17.35
C ASP A 86 -9.59 -0.73 18.41
N LEU A 87 -8.50 -1.38 18.00
CA LEU A 87 -7.46 -1.87 18.91
C LEU A 87 -6.11 -1.16 18.76
N ILE A 88 -5.76 -0.78 17.53
CA ILE A 88 -4.46 -0.22 17.23
C ILE A 88 -4.58 1.31 17.31
N GLU A 89 -4.03 1.85 18.40
CA GLU A 89 -3.91 3.29 18.62
C GLU A 89 -3.08 3.96 17.51
N ASP A 90 -3.33 5.24 17.26
CA ASP A 90 -2.68 6.05 16.23
C ASP A 90 -2.80 5.51 14.79
N SER A 91 -3.77 4.63 14.53
CA SER A 91 -4.08 4.18 13.18
C SER A 91 -4.77 5.27 12.35
N LEU A 92 -4.46 5.29 11.04
CA LEU A 92 -5.10 6.19 10.08
C LEU A 92 -6.22 5.46 9.34
N GLU A 93 -7.44 5.96 9.48
CA GLU A 93 -8.60 5.41 8.75
C GLU A 93 -8.54 5.79 7.26
N ILE A 94 -8.49 4.77 6.40
CA ILE A 94 -8.48 4.92 4.93
C ILE A 94 -9.88 4.71 4.34
N LEU A 95 -10.62 3.75 4.91
CA LEU A 95 -11.97 3.38 4.53
C LEU A 95 -12.76 3.09 5.81
N PRO A 96 -14.01 3.60 5.92
CA PRO A 96 -14.92 3.25 7.01
C PRO A 96 -15.45 1.81 6.89
#